data_AF-A0A7L8S536-F1
#
_entry.id   AF-A0A7L8S536-F1
#
_cell.length_a   1.000
_cell.length_b   1.000
_cell.length_c   1.000
_cell.angle_alpha   90.00
_cell.angle_beta   90.00
_cell.angle_gamma   90.00
#
_symmetry.space_group_name_H-M   'P 1'
#
loop_
_entity.id
_entity.type
_entity.pdbx_description
1 polymer ?
#
loop_
_entity_poly.entity_id
_entity_poly.type
_entity_poly.pdbx_seq_one_letter_code
_entity_poly.pdbx_strand_id
1 'polypeptide(L)'
;MHERRYRASQTEARKKDAREKIQLGGLVVKAGLRSADRAVILGALIDAAARLSDATERARLAAIGKAIFDNDSEETDAADRTGDDDVGSRSGAPGD
;
A
#
# COMPACT_ATOMS: atom_id res chain seq x y z
N MET A 1 18.56 37.72 1.09
CA MET A 1 17.47 36.80 1.49
C MET A 1 17.24 35.69 0.45
N HIS A 2 18.24 34.84 0.14
CA HIS A 2 18.08 33.80 -0.92
C HIS A 2 18.32 32.37 -0.42
N GLU A 3 19.00 32.19 0.71
CA GLU A 3 19.45 30.87 1.17
C GLU A 3 18.35 30.04 1.86
N ARG A 4 17.36 30.69 2.48
CA ARG A 4 16.23 30.02 3.14
C ARG A 4 15.24 29.38 2.15
N ARG A 5 15.06 29.98 0.97
CA ARG A 5 14.14 29.49 -0.07
C ARG A 5 14.68 28.25 -0.80
N TYR A 6 16.00 28.17 -1.00
CA TYR A 6 16.64 27.02 -1.65
C TYR A 6 16.67 25.76 -0.77
N ARG A 7 16.85 25.91 0.55
CA ARG A 7 16.83 24.75 1.48
C ARG A 7 15.43 24.18 1.67
N ALA A 8 14.40 25.02 1.66
CA ALA A 8 13.01 24.60 1.75
C ALA A 8 12.59 23.80 0.49
N SER A 9 12.88 24.30 -0.72
CA SER A 9 12.52 23.60 -1.97
C SER A 9 13.20 22.23 -2.12
N GLN A 10 14.47 22.11 -1.71
CA GLN A 10 15.22 20.86 -1.75
C GLN A 10 14.74 19.83 -0.70
N THR A 11 14.15 20.31 0.41
CA THR A 11 13.59 19.45 1.45
C THR A 11 12.22 18.92 1.03
N GLU A 12 11.39 19.76 0.41
CA GLU A 12 10.09 19.33 -0.12
C GLU A 12 10.23 18.33 -1.28
N ALA A 13 11.20 18.54 -2.18
CA ALA A 13 11.50 17.56 -3.24
C ALA A 13 11.87 16.18 -2.66
N ARG A 14 12.78 16.13 -1.68
CA ARG A 14 13.17 14.87 -1.02
C ARG A 14 12.02 14.18 -0.29
N LYS A 15 11.12 14.94 0.35
CA LYS A 15 9.93 14.39 1.00
C LYS A 15 8.98 13.76 -0.01
N LYS A 16 8.76 14.41 -1.15
CA LYS A 16 7.92 13.89 -2.24
C LYS A 16 8.50 12.59 -2.80
N ASP A 17 9.80 12.59 -3.12
CA ASP A 17 10.49 11.42 -3.66
C ASP A 17 10.44 10.23 -2.68
N ALA A 18 10.63 10.50 -1.39
CA ALA A 18 10.54 9.46 -0.35
C ALA A 18 9.13 8.87 -0.29
N ARG A 19 8.09 9.72 -0.32
CA ARG A 19 6.70 9.27 -0.30
C ARG A 19 6.35 8.44 -1.54
N GLU A 20 6.73 8.87 -2.73
CA GLU A 20 6.52 8.10 -3.96
C GLU A 20 7.21 6.74 -3.90
N LYS A 21 8.46 6.70 -3.45
CA LYS A 21 9.20 5.42 -3.28
C LYS A 21 8.55 4.49 -2.27
N ILE A 22 8.02 5.02 -1.17
CA ILE A 22 7.28 4.24 -0.17
C ILE A 22 6.01 3.66 -0.79
N GLN A 23 5.24 4.47 -1.51
CA GLN A 23 4.01 4.02 -2.19
C GLN A 23 4.31 2.93 -3.21
N LEU A 24 5.31 3.13 -4.07
CA LEU A 24 5.74 2.14 -5.05
C LEU A 24 6.24 0.85 -4.39
N GLY A 25 7.00 0.95 -3.29
CA GLY A 25 7.40 -0.20 -2.49
C GLY A 25 6.21 -0.95 -1.88
N GLY A 26 5.17 -0.22 -1.45
CA GLY A 26 3.92 -0.80 -0.96
C GLY A 26 3.20 -1.65 -2.00
N LEU A 27 3.25 -1.28 -3.29
CA LEU A 27 2.69 -2.07 -4.39
C LEU A 27 3.37 -3.43 -4.54
N VAL A 28 4.70 -3.48 -4.37
CA VAL A 28 5.47 -4.72 -4.44
C VAL A 28 5.08 -5.67 -3.30
N VAL A 29 4.86 -5.13 -2.09
CA VAL A 29 4.42 -5.93 -0.94
C VAL A 29 2.99 -6.44 -1.16
N LYS A 30 2.07 -5.59 -1.62
CA LYS A 30 0.68 -5.95 -1.93
C LYS A 30 0.57 -7.01 -3.03
N ALA A 31 1.49 -6.99 -4.00
CA ALA A 31 1.60 -8.04 -5.02
C ALA A 31 2.18 -9.38 -4.50
N GLY A 32 2.47 -9.50 -3.19
CA GLY A 32 3.04 -10.71 -2.59
C GLY A 32 4.52 -10.92 -2.90
N LEU A 33 5.22 -9.91 -3.43
CA LEU A 33 6.59 -10.03 -3.92
C LEU A 33 7.64 -9.62 -2.88
N ARG A 34 7.27 -9.44 -1.61
CA ARG A 34 8.20 -9.00 -0.55
C ARG A 34 9.42 -9.91 -0.38
N SER A 35 9.24 -11.22 -0.57
CA SER A 35 10.29 -12.25 -0.45
C SER A 35 10.88 -12.68 -1.79
N ALA A 36 10.39 -12.12 -2.91
CA ALA A 36 10.90 -12.46 -4.23
C ALA A 36 12.29 -11.87 -4.47
N ASP A 37 13.05 -12.50 -5.36
CA ASP A 37 14.35 -11.99 -5.79
C ASP A 37 14.19 -10.61 -6.46
N ARG A 38 15.08 -9.67 -6.11
CA ARG A 38 14.99 -8.28 -6.59
C ARG A 38 15.15 -8.17 -8.11
N ALA A 39 15.99 -9.01 -8.71
CA ALA A 39 16.17 -9.03 -10.15
C ALA A 39 14.92 -9.59 -10.85
N VAL A 40 14.23 -10.55 -10.24
CA VAL A 40 12.94 -11.07 -10.75
C VAL A 40 11.87 -9.98 -10.74
N ILE A 41 11.74 -9.24 -9.64
CA ILE A 41 10.78 -8.12 -9.54
C ILE A 41 11.08 -7.07 -10.60
N LEU A 42 12.35 -6.66 -10.72
CA LEU A 42 12.76 -5.67 -11.71
C LEU A 42 12.51 -6.15 -13.14
N GLY A 43 12.83 -7.42 -13.45
CA GLY A 43 12.58 -8.01 -14.75
C GLY A 43 11.10 -8.01 -15.12
N ALA A 44 10.23 -8.38 -14.18
CA ALA A 44 8.79 -8.36 -14.40
C ALA A 44 8.25 -6.93 -14.67
N LEU A 45 8.74 -5.93 -13.94
CA LEU A 45 8.34 -4.53 -14.14
C LEU A 45 8.79 -4.00 -15.51
N ILE A 46 9.99 -4.38 -15.97
CA ILE A 46 10.50 -3.99 -17.29
C ILE A 46 9.68 -4.66 -18.40
N ASP A 47 9.39 -5.95 -18.28
CA ASP A 47 8.56 -6.68 -19.25
C ASP A 47 7.14 -6.10 -19.32
N ALA A 48 6.53 -5.78 -18.17
CA ALA A 48 5.24 -5.10 -18.11
C ALA A 48 5.31 -3.72 -18.78
N ALA A 49 6.32 -2.90 -18.45
CA ALA A 49 6.49 -1.57 -19.04
C ALA A 49 6.61 -1.61 -20.57
N ALA A 50 7.30 -2.61 -21.12
CA ALA A 50 7.41 -2.81 -22.57
C ALA A 50 6.05 -3.11 -23.23
N ARG A 51 5.15 -3.81 -22.54
CA ARG A 51 3.82 -4.18 -23.06
C ARG A 51 2.77 -3.09 -22.90
N LEU A 52 3.00 -2.10 -22.02
CA LEU A 52 2.08 -0.98 -21.79
C LEU A 52 1.92 -0.02 -22.98
N SER A 53 2.68 -0.19 -24.06
CA SER A 53 2.39 0.48 -25.34
C SER A 53 1.06 0.02 -25.94
N ASP A 54 0.60 -1.18 -25.61
CA ASP A 54 -0.71 -1.70 -25.98
C ASP A 54 -1.79 -1.22 -24.98
N ALA A 55 -2.81 -0.55 -25.51
CA ALA A 55 -3.94 -0.07 -24.73
C ALA A 55 -4.74 -1.21 -24.10
N THR A 56 -4.82 -2.36 -24.77
CA THR A 56 -5.49 -3.57 -24.26
C THR A 56 -4.78 -4.09 -23.03
N GLU A 57 -3.46 -4.22 -23.10
CA GLU A 57 -2.67 -4.72 -21.99
C GLU A 57 -2.69 -3.75 -20.80
N ARG A 58 -2.64 -2.44 -21.07
CA ARG A 58 -2.82 -1.42 -20.04
C ARG A 58 -4.17 -1.54 -19.34
N ALA A 59 -5.26 -1.73 -20.10
CA ALA A 59 -6.60 -1.90 -19.53
C ALA A 59 -6.71 -3.18 -18.70
N ARG A 60 -6.15 -4.29 -19.19
CA ARG A 60 -6.09 -5.57 -18.45
C ARG A 60 -5.36 -5.43 -17.13
N LEU A 61 -4.14 -4.86 -17.13
CA LEU A 61 -3.34 -4.69 -15.92
C LEU A 61 -4.02 -3.73 -14.92
N ALA A 62 -4.67 -2.67 -15.41
CA ALA A 62 -5.44 -1.77 -14.57
C ALA A 62 -6.64 -2.46 -13.92
N ALA A 63 -7.36 -3.32 -14.64
CA ALA A 63 -8.49 -4.08 -14.10
C ALA A 63 -8.04 -5.05 -12.99
N ILE A 64 -6.93 -5.77 -13.20
CA ILE A 64 -6.34 -6.67 -12.18
C ILE A 64 -5.94 -5.87 -10.94
N GLY A 65 -5.22 -4.76 -11.14
CA GLY A 65 -4.80 -3.89 -10.04
C GLY A 65 -5.99 -3.39 -9.23
N LYS A 66 -7.03 -2.87 -9.90
CA LYS A 66 -8.24 -2.37 -9.25
C LYS A 66 -8.93 -3.43 -8.41
N ALA A 67 -9.11 -4.65 -8.93
CA ALA A 67 -9.74 -5.73 -8.18
C ALA A 67 -8.98 -6.08 -6.88
N ILE A 68 -7.64 -6.08 -6.92
CA ILE A 68 -6.82 -6.33 -5.72
C ILE A 68 -6.96 -5.18 -4.72
N PHE A 69 -7.04 -3.94 -5.19
CA PHE A 69 -7.27 -2.80 -4.30
C PHE A 69 -8.66 -2.83 -3.67
N ASP A 70 -9.69 -3.15 -4.44
CA ASP A 70 -11.09 -3.18 -3.98
C ASP A 70 -11.29 -4.28 -2.91
N ASN A 71 -10.69 -5.46 -3.09
CA ASN A 71 -10.75 -6.56 -2.11
C ASN A 71 -10.05 -6.23 -0.78
N ASP A 72 -8.96 -5.46 -0.81
CA ASP A 72 -8.19 -5.09 0.40
C ASP A 72 -8.99 -4.14 1.30
N SER A 73 -9.85 -3.29 0.71
CA SER A 73 -10.79 -2.42 1.44
C SER A 73 -11.84 -3.21 2.22
N GLU A 74 -12.32 -4.33 1.68
CA GLU A 74 -13.31 -5.19 2.36
C GLU A 74 -12.70 -5.95 3.55
N GLU A 75 -11.41 -6.30 3.48
CA GLU A 75 -10.69 -6.98 4.56
C GLU A 75 -10.33 -6.03 5.72
N THR A 76 -10.01 -4.75 5.42
CA THR A 76 -9.77 -3.74 6.47
C THR A 76 -11.04 -3.36 7.23
N ASP A 77 -12.21 -3.36 6.58
CA ASP A 77 -13.51 -3.06 7.21
C ASP A 77 -14.07 -4.24 8.03
N ALA A 78 -13.56 -5.46 7.81
CA ALA A 78 -13.90 -6.65 8.59
C ALA A 78 -13.09 -6.75 9.90
N ALA A 79 -11.83 -6.31 9.88
CA ALA A 79 -10.95 -6.31 11.05
C ALA A 79 -11.34 -5.26 12.12
N ASP A 80 -11.98 -4.16 11.71
CA ASP A 80 -12.45 -3.10 12.62
C ASP A 80 -13.71 -3.50 13.42
N ARG A 81 -14.52 -4.43 12.89
CA ARG A 81 -15.76 -4.91 13.55
C ARG A 81 -15.56 -6.00 14.60
N THR A 82 -14.35 -6.53 14.78
CA THR A 82 -14.07 -7.57 15.78
C THR A 82 -13.53 -7.01 17.11
N GLY A 83 -13.53 -5.68 17.28
CA GLY A 83 -12.87 -5.00 18.39
C GLY A 83 -13.76 -4.47 19.53
N ASP A 84 -15.09 -4.63 19.50
CA ASP A 84 -15.99 -3.96 20.48
C ASP A 84 -16.87 -4.89 21.35
N ASP A 85 -16.62 -6.21 21.38
CA ASP A 85 -17.48 -7.17 22.12
C ASP A 85 -16.82 -7.81 23.36
N ASP A 86 -15.94 -7.09 24.09
CA ASP A 86 -15.51 -7.56 25.43
C ASP A 86 -15.45 -6.43 26.48
N VAL A 87 -16.62 -5.86 26.80
CA VAL A 87 -16.83 -5.13 28.06
C VAL A 87 -17.90 -5.84 28.89
N GLY A 88 -17.41 -6.76 29.73
CA GLY A 88 -17.80 -6.77 31.14
C GLY A 88 -19.16 -7.35 31.49
N SER A 89 -19.31 -8.67 31.33
CA SER A 89 -20.24 -9.44 32.18
C SER A 89 -19.48 -10.50 32.98
N ARG A 90 -19.00 -10.10 34.15
CA ARG A 90 -18.83 -11.00 35.32
C ARG A 90 -19.57 -10.32 36.47
N SER A 91 -20.86 -10.61 36.66
CA SER A 91 -21.32 -11.57 37.69
C SER A 91 -20.50 -11.39 38.98
N GLY A 92 -20.99 -10.71 40.01
CA GLY A 92 -22.21 -11.09 40.70
C GLY A 92 -21.97 -12.41 41.45
N ALA A 93 -21.45 -12.35 42.67
CA ALA A 93 -21.73 -13.34 43.71
C ALA A 93 -21.52 -12.74 45.12
N PRO A 94 -22.38 -13.06 46.11
CA PRO A 94 -22.42 -12.47 47.46
C PRO A 94 -21.85 -13.39 48.56
N GLY A 95 -21.72 -12.86 49.79
CA GLY A 95 -21.51 -13.59 51.06
C GLY A 95 -20.15 -13.29 51.71
N ASP A 96 -20.00 -13.11 53.02
CA ASP A 96 -20.87 -13.19 54.22
C ASP A 96 -20.25 -12.23 55.27
#